data_AF-A0A8X7QG08-F1
#
_entry.id   AF-A0A8X7QG08-F1
#
_cell.length_a   1.000
_cell.length_b   1.000
_cell.length_c   1.000
_cell.angle_alpha   90.00
_cell.angle_beta   90.00
_cell.angle_gamma   90.00
#
_symmetry.space_group_name_H-M   'P 1'
#
loop_
_entity.id
_entity.type
_entity.pdbx_description
1 polymer ?
#
loop_
_entity_poly.entity_id
_entity_poly.type
_entity_poly.pdbx_seq_one_letter_code
_entity_poly.pdbx_strand_id
1 'polypeptide(L)'
;MIGRCGCVGAIAAPRNLVKPRKEESRGKDVSGERKSKDKTTPWKKLDANEFGIQRSMIPESTRMVLNKLRKKGFQVYLVGGCVRDLILDRIPKDFDVITSAELKEVRQVFPRCQIVGRRFPICHVYVDDIIIEVSSFSTSARTGKAPNKNFRKPVGCNERDYIRWKNCLQRDFTVNGLMFDPLENVVYDYIGGVEDIKNSKASKMVTVFTLQLAFYVQLGLQQVKGPDGNQLYAGVWVAEASLRLLWRFGLMEILLPIQASYFVSQGFRRRDGRSNMLLSMFRNLDRLVAPDRPCAELLWIGILAFHKALVDQPRDPTVVASYCLAIFSDISLSEAMEIAKSNTKQHNSNFQELSVHEKDIAGSSSKLSQQVMSLADSVKSAAKKMNDRDYLANAMSKYPQAPSSDMVFMSRPLLERVQRMFGSVRRKGDGERGVPSLDRRINYKSLALGDFHETRRVFARIVFDTVYPPKI
;
A
#
# COMPACT_ATOMS: atom_id res chain seq x y z
N MET A 1 -51.91 -8.78 -6.39
CA MET A 1 -53.05 -8.97 -5.46
C MET A 1 -52.74 -10.18 -4.60
N ILE A 2 -52.43 -9.98 -3.30
CA ILE A 2 -53.30 -10.24 -2.13
C ILE A 2 -53.59 -11.77 -1.95
N GLY A 3 -53.31 -12.42 -0.82
CA GLY A 3 -52.86 -11.91 0.47
C GLY A 3 -52.60 -12.94 1.58
N ARG A 4 -52.14 -12.36 2.71
CA ARG A 4 -52.20 -12.70 4.15
C ARG A 4 -52.53 -14.14 4.62
N CYS A 5 -51.67 -14.65 5.50
CA CYS A 5 -51.95 -15.11 6.89
C CYS A 5 -50.57 -15.47 7.54
N GLY A 6 -50.21 -15.31 8.82
CA GLY A 6 -50.83 -14.85 10.07
C GLY A 6 -49.75 -14.97 11.18
N CYS A 7 -49.79 -14.10 12.18
CA CYS A 7 -48.92 -14.10 13.37
C CYS A 7 -49.30 -15.22 14.35
N VAL A 8 -48.37 -15.71 15.20
CA VAL A 8 -48.34 -15.75 16.70
C VAL A 8 -46.94 -16.31 17.09
N GLY A 9 -46.07 -15.64 17.85
CA GLY A 9 -46.12 -15.57 19.32
C GLY A 9 -44.81 -15.04 19.92
N ALA A 10 -44.94 -14.17 20.91
CA ALA A 10 -43.89 -13.45 21.62
C ALA A 10 -43.56 -14.11 22.97
N ILE A 11 -42.30 -14.04 23.41
CA ILE A 11 -41.89 -14.12 24.84
C ILE A 11 -40.75 -13.12 25.09
N ALA A 12 -40.79 -12.53 26.29
CA ALA A 12 -40.35 -11.21 26.68
C ALA A 12 -38.85 -11.02 27.01
N ALA A 13 -38.39 -9.78 26.95
CA ALA A 13 -37.13 -9.30 27.53
C ALA A 13 -37.39 -8.58 28.86
N PRO A 14 -36.61 -8.82 29.93
CA PRO A 14 -36.77 -8.11 31.19
C PRO A 14 -36.09 -6.73 31.16
N ARG A 15 -36.86 -5.72 31.56
CA ARG A 15 -36.39 -4.41 32.02
C ARG A 15 -35.87 -4.56 33.45
N ASN A 16 -34.73 -3.94 33.78
CA ASN A 16 -34.53 -3.43 35.14
C ASN A 16 -33.72 -2.13 35.12
N LEU A 17 -34.36 -1.12 35.71
CA LEU A 17 -33.90 0.23 35.99
C LEU A 17 -33.07 0.23 37.28
N VAL A 18 -31.92 0.91 37.28
CA VAL A 18 -31.33 1.47 38.51
C VAL A 18 -30.88 2.91 38.24
N LYS A 19 -31.33 3.81 39.11
CA LYS A 19 -31.25 5.28 39.06
C LYS A 19 -29.84 5.82 39.36
N PRO A 20 -29.47 7.04 38.90
CA PRO A 20 -28.21 7.68 39.27
C PRO A 20 -28.29 8.36 40.65
N ARG A 21 -27.22 8.22 41.44
CA ARG A 21 -27.01 8.91 42.73
C ARG A 21 -26.59 10.37 42.51
N LYS A 22 -27.16 11.28 43.32
CA LYS A 22 -26.74 12.67 43.51
C LYS A 22 -25.70 12.73 44.64
N GLU A 23 -24.69 13.57 44.45
CA GLU A 23 -23.83 14.23 45.44
C GLU A 23 -23.01 15.25 44.64
N GLU A 24 -22.68 16.47 45.03
CA GLU A 24 -23.21 17.45 45.97
C GLU A 24 -22.51 18.76 45.56
N SER A 25 -23.21 19.89 45.60
CA SER A 25 -22.69 21.19 45.16
C SER A 25 -21.75 21.83 46.18
N ARG A 26 -20.55 22.25 45.76
CA ARG A 26 -19.82 23.36 46.37
C ARG A 26 -19.40 24.35 45.28
N GLY A 27 -20.05 25.50 45.27
CA GLY A 27 -19.71 26.62 44.41
C GLY A 27 -18.41 27.30 44.84
N LYS A 28 -17.68 27.81 43.85
CA LYS A 28 -16.88 29.04 43.94
C LYS A 28 -16.90 29.70 42.57
N ASP A 29 -17.51 30.88 42.53
CA ASP A 29 -17.41 31.85 41.45
C ASP A 29 -15.95 32.19 41.15
N VAL A 30 -15.55 32.12 39.88
CA VAL A 30 -14.67 33.13 39.26
C VAL A 30 -15.06 33.24 37.78
N SER A 31 -15.59 34.41 37.46
CA SER A 31 -15.81 34.93 36.12
C SER A 31 -14.57 34.78 35.23
N GLY A 32 -14.77 34.18 34.06
CA GLY A 32 -13.72 34.03 33.06
C GLY A 32 -14.30 33.60 31.74
N GLU A 33 -14.78 34.56 30.95
CA GLU A 33 -15.02 34.38 29.52
C GLU A 33 -13.77 33.77 28.88
N ARG A 34 -13.77 32.45 28.65
CA ARG A 34 -12.80 31.83 27.75
C ARG A 34 -13.24 32.15 26.32
N LYS A 35 -12.83 33.33 25.84
CA LYS A 35 -12.73 33.62 24.41
C LYS A 35 -11.90 32.51 23.76
N SER A 36 -12.55 31.58 23.07
CA SER A 36 -11.88 30.70 22.13
C SER A 36 -11.31 31.58 21.02
N LYS A 37 -10.01 31.91 21.11
CA LYS A 37 -9.27 32.54 20.02
C LYS A 37 -9.22 31.54 18.87
N ASP A 38 -10.19 31.71 17.97
CA ASP A 38 -10.33 31.04 16.70
C ASP A 38 -9.10 31.38 15.83
N LYS A 39 -8.07 30.52 15.86
CA LYS A 39 -6.86 30.69 15.04
C LYS A 39 -7.16 30.20 13.62
N THR A 40 -7.90 30.98 12.83
CA THR A 40 -7.90 30.80 11.39
C THR A 40 -6.57 31.34 10.85
N THR A 41 -5.63 30.44 10.54
CA THR A 41 -4.39 30.86 9.89
C THR A 41 -4.72 31.44 8.51
N PRO A 42 -4.24 32.64 8.17
CA PRO A 42 -4.44 33.20 6.85
C PRO A 42 -3.79 32.28 5.81
N TRP A 43 -4.49 32.06 4.70
CA TRP A 43 -3.95 31.35 3.55
C TRP A 43 -2.76 32.11 2.97
N LYS A 44 -1.86 31.39 2.29
CA LYS A 44 -0.57 31.94 1.84
C LYS A 44 -0.46 31.87 0.31
N LYS A 45 0.08 32.93 -0.27
CA LYS A 45 0.69 32.95 -1.61
C LYS A 45 2.19 32.98 -1.39
N LEU A 46 2.89 31.98 -1.92
CA LEU A 46 4.31 31.77 -1.70
C LEU A 46 5.02 31.79 -3.05
N ASP A 47 6.19 32.41 -3.13
CA ASP A 47 6.99 32.36 -4.36
C ASP A 47 7.55 30.94 -4.51
N ALA A 48 7.36 30.33 -5.69
CA ALA A 48 7.85 29.00 -5.97
C ALA A 48 9.38 28.90 -5.86
N ASN A 49 10.10 30.02 -6.02
CA ASN A 49 11.54 30.10 -5.82
C ASN A 49 11.97 29.80 -4.37
N GLU A 50 11.11 30.09 -3.38
CA GLU A 50 11.37 29.75 -1.96
C GLU A 50 11.50 28.24 -1.73
N PHE A 51 10.97 27.44 -2.66
CA PHE A 51 11.02 25.98 -2.63
C PHE A 51 12.01 25.39 -3.65
N GLY A 52 12.77 26.22 -4.36
CA GLY A 52 13.68 25.77 -5.41
C GLY A 52 12.98 25.26 -6.68
N ILE A 53 11.68 25.54 -6.85
CA ILE A 53 10.93 25.05 -8.01
C ILE A 53 11.33 25.87 -9.24
N GLN A 54 11.87 25.17 -10.25
CA GLN A 54 12.22 25.78 -11.52
C GLN A 54 11.25 25.35 -12.62
N ARG A 55 10.98 26.24 -13.59
CA ARG A 55 10.15 25.90 -14.76
C ARG A 55 10.70 24.73 -15.58
N SER A 56 12.01 24.53 -15.57
CA SER A 56 12.70 23.40 -16.23
C SER A 56 12.31 22.04 -15.63
N MET A 57 11.84 21.99 -14.38
CA MET A 57 11.36 20.77 -13.73
C MET A 57 9.99 20.31 -14.26
N ILE A 58 9.31 21.15 -15.04
CA ILE A 58 8.02 20.84 -15.65
C ILE A 58 8.25 20.39 -17.11
N PRO A 59 7.82 19.18 -17.50
CA PRO A 59 7.97 18.68 -18.86
C PRO A 59 7.38 19.64 -19.91
N GLU A 60 8.01 19.71 -21.08
CA GLU A 60 7.56 20.56 -22.19
C GLU A 60 6.12 20.23 -22.60
N SER A 61 5.74 18.95 -22.60
CA SER A 61 4.37 18.50 -22.88
C SER A 61 3.35 19.12 -21.93
N THR A 62 3.63 19.10 -20.62
CA THR A 62 2.80 19.73 -19.58
C THR A 62 2.75 21.24 -19.77
N ARG A 63 3.88 21.89 -20.03
CA ARG A 63 3.94 23.33 -20.31
C ARG A 63 3.12 23.70 -21.54
N MET A 64 3.10 22.88 -22.59
CA MET A 64 2.27 23.09 -23.78
C MET A 64 0.78 23.10 -23.42
N VAL A 65 0.32 22.15 -22.61
CA VAL A 65 -1.08 22.08 -22.18
C VAL A 65 -1.48 23.31 -21.38
N LEU A 66 -0.68 23.67 -20.38
CA LEU A 66 -0.88 24.85 -19.55
C LEU A 66 -0.97 26.12 -20.41
N ASN A 67 -0.01 26.32 -21.31
CA ASN A 67 0.05 27.49 -22.18
C ASN A 67 -1.12 27.57 -23.18
N LYS A 68 -1.55 26.45 -23.77
CA LYS A 68 -2.69 26.43 -24.71
C LYS A 68 -4.00 26.81 -24.03
N LEU A 69 -4.26 26.26 -22.83
CA LEU A 69 -5.44 26.62 -22.05
C LEU A 69 -5.39 28.08 -21.58
N ARG A 70 -4.21 28.57 -21.16
CA ARG A 70 -4.03 29.97 -20.77
C ARG A 70 -4.25 30.95 -21.91
N LYS A 71 -3.75 30.64 -23.12
CA LYS A 71 -3.99 31.45 -24.34
C LYS A 71 -5.48 31.57 -24.68
N LYS A 72 -6.31 30.63 -24.25
CA LYS A 72 -7.77 30.66 -24.40
C LYS A 72 -8.50 31.39 -23.26
N GLY A 73 -7.76 31.99 -22.32
CA GLY A 73 -8.31 32.77 -21.21
C GLY A 73 -8.66 31.95 -19.96
N PHE A 74 -8.40 30.64 -19.96
CA PHE A 74 -8.67 29.79 -18.80
C PHE A 74 -7.61 29.94 -17.73
N GLN A 75 -8.00 29.72 -16.47
CA GLN A 75 -7.05 29.58 -15.37
C GLN A 75 -6.56 28.14 -15.33
N VAL A 76 -5.27 27.93 -15.08
CA VAL A 76 -4.68 26.58 -14.99
C VAL A 76 -3.70 26.52 -13.83
N TYR A 77 -3.66 25.36 -13.17
CA TYR A 77 -2.75 25.10 -12.06
C TYR A 77 -2.28 23.65 -12.11
N LEU A 78 -1.07 23.41 -11.63
CA LEU A 78 -0.62 22.09 -11.23
C LEU A 78 -1.09 21.80 -9.80
N VAL A 79 -1.48 20.55 -9.52
CA VAL A 79 -2.07 20.16 -8.24
C VAL A 79 -1.66 18.75 -7.82
N GLY A 80 -1.90 18.40 -6.55
CA GLY A 80 -1.73 17.04 -6.07
C GLY A 80 -0.28 16.64 -5.81
N GLY A 81 0.06 15.39 -6.14
CA GLY A 81 1.36 14.80 -5.83
C GLY A 81 2.53 15.55 -6.47
N CYS A 82 2.33 16.07 -7.69
CA CYS A 82 3.38 16.77 -8.42
C CYS A 82 3.89 18.03 -7.70
N VAL A 83 2.98 18.84 -7.14
CA VAL A 83 3.35 20.08 -6.42
C VAL A 83 4.08 19.74 -5.12
N ARG A 84 3.60 18.74 -4.37
CA ARG A 84 4.25 18.24 -3.17
C ARG A 84 5.67 17.75 -3.46
N ASP A 85 5.83 16.96 -4.52
CA ASP A 85 7.11 16.35 -4.87
C ASP A 85 8.11 17.44 -5.34
N LEU A 86 7.66 18.43 -6.12
CA LEU A 86 8.46 19.61 -6.47
C LEU A 86 8.94 20.38 -5.23
N ILE A 87 8.07 20.66 -4.25
CA ILE A 87 8.44 21.36 -3.00
C ILE A 87 9.43 20.55 -2.15
N LEU A 88 9.43 19.22 -2.28
CA LEU A 88 10.33 18.31 -1.58
C LEU A 88 11.63 18.04 -2.33
N ASP A 89 11.87 18.73 -3.46
CA ASP A 89 13.00 18.50 -4.36
C ASP A 89 13.06 17.03 -4.85
N ARG A 90 11.90 16.50 -5.24
CA ARG A 90 11.74 15.15 -5.79
C ARG A 90 11.16 15.24 -7.20
N ILE A 91 11.51 14.27 -8.04
CA ILE A 91 10.97 14.14 -9.39
C ILE A 91 9.50 13.69 -9.30
N PRO A 92 8.52 14.47 -9.80
CA PRO A 92 7.13 14.05 -9.86
C PRO A 92 6.93 12.82 -10.75
N LYS A 93 5.97 11.96 -10.40
CA LYS A 93 5.61 10.79 -11.22
C LYS A 93 4.77 11.16 -12.43
N ASP A 94 3.85 12.08 -12.23
CA ASP A 94 2.87 12.59 -13.17
C ASP A 94 2.67 14.08 -12.91
N PHE A 95 1.98 14.76 -13.83
CA PHE A 95 1.63 16.17 -13.71
C PHE A 95 0.14 16.36 -13.97
N ASP A 96 -0.60 16.58 -12.89
CA ASP A 96 -2.03 16.81 -12.96
C ASP A 96 -2.33 18.30 -13.14
N VAL A 97 -3.11 18.61 -14.17
CA VAL A 97 -3.58 19.97 -14.45
C VAL A 97 -5.03 20.11 -13.98
N ILE A 98 -5.32 21.20 -13.28
CA ILE A 98 -6.69 21.65 -13.04
C ILE A 98 -6.94 22.98 -13.73
N THR A 99 -8.12 23.15 -14.32
CA THR A 99 -8.48 24.33 -15.09
C THR A 99 -9.88 24.86 -14.78
N SER A 100 -10.11 26.13 -15.08
CA SER A 100 -11.45 26.73 -15.09
C SER A 100 -12.28 26.38 -16.32
N ALA A 101 -11.67 25.80 -17.36
CA ALA A 101 -12.40 25.27 -18.51
C ALA A 101 -13.28 24.08 -18.09
N GLU A 102 -14.49 24.01 -18.62
CA GLU A 102 -15.30 22.79 -18.61
C GLU A 102 -14.64 21.71 -19.47
N LEU A 103 -14.86 20.43 -19.17
CA LEU A 103 -14.23 19.33 -19.92
C LEU A 103 -14.57 19.36 -21.42
N LYS A 104 -15.75 19.86 -21.78
CA LYS A 104 -16.15 20.06 -23.18
C LYS A 104 -15.31 21.14 -23.87
N GLU A 105 -14.96 22.21 -23.15
CA GLU A 105 -14.08 23.28 -23.64
C GLU A 105 -12.64 22.79 -23.74
N VAL A 106 -12.17 21.99 -22.77
CA VAL A 106 -10.86 21.30 -22.87
C VAL A 106 -10.79 20.46 -24.15
N ARG A 107 -11.86 19.72 -24.47
CA ARG A 107 -11.96 18.95 -25.72
C ARG A 107 -11.97 19.82 -26.99
N GLN A 108 -12.51 21.03 -26.94
CA GLN A 108 -12.40 21.99 -28.06
C GLN A 108 -10.96 22.48 -28.25
N VAL A 109 -10.22 22.71 -27.16
CA VAL A 109 -8.81 23.11 -27.22
C VAL A 109 -7.90 21.94 -27.64
N PHE A 110 -8.25 20.72 -27.23
CA PHE A 110 -7.52 19.50 -27.54
C PHE A 110 -8.45 18.45 -28.16
N PRO A 111 -8.69 18.50 -29.49
CA PRO A 111 -9.63 17.60 -30.17
C PRO A 111 -9.34 16.11 -30.01
N ARG A 112 -8.06 15.76 -29.79
CA ARG A 112 -7.60 14.39 -29.54
C ARG A 112 -7.73 13.94 -28.08
N CYS A 113 -8.19 14.79 -27.16
CA CYS A 113 -8.34 14.41 -25.75
C CYS A 113 -9.53 13.46 -25.55
N GLN A 114 -9.41 12.57 -24.57
CA GLN A 114 -10.47 11.63 -24.21
C GLN A 114 -10.99 11.92 -22.81
N ILE A 115 -12.30 12.12 -22.68
CA ILE A 115 -12.94 12.26 -21.36
C ILE A 115 -13.13 10.85 -20.80
N VAL A 116 -12.51 10.58 -19.66
CA VAL A 116 -12.57 9.29 -18.96
C VAL A 116 -13.18 9.45 -17.58
N GLY A 117 -13.70 8.36 -17.02
CA GLY A 117 -14.32 8.34 -15.70
C GLY A 117 -15.82 8.72 -15.71
N ARG A 118 -16.64 7.93 -15.02
CA ARG A 118 -18.09 8.19 -14.88
C ARG A 118 -18.42 9.11 -13.70
N ARG A 119 -17.86 8.83 -12.52
CA ARG A 119 -18.12 9.57 -11.28
C ARG A 119 -17.29 10.85 -11.18
N PHE A 120 -16.03 10.79 -11.61
CA PHE A 120 -15.09 11.90 -11.58
C PHE A 120 -14.50 12.07 -12.98
N PRO A 121 -15.25 12.67 -13.92
CA PRO A 121 -14.78 12.81 -15.29
C PRO A 121 -13.57 13.75 -15.38
N ILE A 122 -12.54 13.33 -16.10
CA ILE A 122 -11.32 14.11 -16.42
C ILE A 122 -11.00 13.96 -17.91
N CYS A 123 -10.24 14.89 -18.53
CA CYS A 123 -9.71 14.68 -19.88
C CYS A 123 -8.27 14.16 -19.84
N HIS A 124 -8.03 13.07 -20.55
CA HIS A 124 -6.68 12.63 -20.93
C HIS A 124 -6.28 13.38 -22.20
N VAL A 125 -5.39 14.36 -22.06
CA VAL A 125 -4.82 15.11 -23.18
C VAL A 125 -3.55 14.42 -23.65
N TYR A 126 -3.56 13.98 -24.90
CA TYR A 126 -2.41 13.33 -25.53
C TYR A 126 -1.49 14.39 -26.15
N VAL A 127 -0.25 14.44 -25.68
CA VAL A 127 0.83 15.24 -26.25
C VAL A 127 1.97 14.28 -26.55
N ASP A 128 2.19 14.02 -27.84
CA ASP A 128 3.04 12.95 -28.33
C ASP A 128 2.63 11.60 -27.69
N ASP A 129 3.57 10.87 -27.09
CA ASP A 129 3.30 9.60 -26.39
C ASP A 129 2.98 9.78 -24.90
N ILE A 130 2.84 11.02 -24.42
CA ILE A 130 2.59 11.36 -23.03
C ILE A 130 1.11 11.72 -22.83
N ILE A 131 0.52 11.17 -21.77
CA ILE A 131 -0.83 11.51 -21.32
C ILE A 131 -0.73 12.52 -20.18
N ILE A 132 -1.46 13.63 -20.31
CA ILE A 132 -1.59 14.65 -19.26
C ILE A 132 -3.05 14.65 -18.80
N GLU A 133 -3.24 14.47 -17.50
CA GLU A 133 -4.56 14.52 -16.89
C GLU A 133 -4.99 15.97 -16.67
N VAL A 134 -6.15 16.33 -17.25
CA VAL A 134 -6.74 17.66 -17.12
C VAL A 134 -8.12 17.54 -16.48
N SER A 135 -8.27 18.13 -15.31
CA SER A 135 -9.51 18.20 -14.53
C SER A 135 -10.10 19.61 -14.54
N SER A 136 -11.42 19.72 -14.34
CA SER A 136 -12.10 21.01 -14.22
C SER A 136 -12.51 21.29 -12.77
N PHE A 137 -12.45 22.55 -12.34
CA PHE A 137 -13.03 22.98 -11.07
C PHE A 137 -14.52 22.62 -10.95
N SER A 138 -15.26 22.60 -12.08
CA SER A 138 -16.68 22.29 -12.11
C SER A 138 -16.98 20.82 -11.83
N THR A 139 -16.09 19.90 -12.24
CA THR A 139 -16.20 18.47 -11.95
C THR A 139 -16.21 18.25 -10.44
N SER A 140 -15.25 18.85 -9.74
CA SER A 140 -15.11 18.76 -8.28
C SER A 140 -16.31 19.39 -7.56
N ALA A 141 -16.88 20.47 -8.11
CA ALA A 141 -18.07 21.11 -7.55
C ALA A 141 -19.34 20.24 -7.61
N ARG A 142 -19.46 19.34 -8.61
CA ARG A 142 -20.64 18.46 -8.79
C ARG A 142 -20.62 17.21 -7.92
N THR A 143 -19.45 16.78 -7.45
CA THR A 143 -19.27 15.52 -6.73
C THR A 143 -19.10 15.67 -5.22
N GLY A 144 -18.91 16.90 -4.72
CA GLY A 144 -18.63 17.15 -3.30
C GLY A 144 -19.88 17.44 -2.46
N LYS A 145 -19.94 16.87 -1.24
CA LYS A 145 -20.79 17.39 -0.16
C LYS A 145 -20.38 18.85 0.12
N ALA A 146 -21.35 19.69 0.49
CA ALA A 146 -21.05 21.06 0.93
C ALA A 146 -19.98 21.03 2.05
N PRO A 147 -19.02 21.98 2.07
CA PRO A 147 -18.00 22.02 3.10
C PRO A 147 -18.67 21.96 4.48
N ASN A 148 -18.08 21.18 5.38
CA ASN A 148 -18.58 21.04 6.75
C ASN A 148 -18.77 22.44 7.35
N LYS A 149 -19.88 22.70 8.07
CA LYS A 149 -20.28 24.05 8.54
C LYS A 149 -19.20 24.80 9.36
N ASN A 150 -18.15 24.09 9.77
CA ASN A 150 -17.00 24.60 10.53
C ASN A 150 -15.91 25.24 9.66
N PHE A 151 -15.89 25.04 8.33
CA PHE A 151 -14.91 25.68 7.45
C PHE A 151 -15.45 27.02 6.93
N ARG A 152 -15.04 28.11 7.58
CA ARG A 152 -15.32 29.47 7.12
C ARG A 152 -14.42 29.82 5.94
N LYS A 153 -14.99 30.53 4.95
CA LYS A 153 -14.26 31.10 3.81
C LYS A 153 -13.03 31.88 4.33
N PRO A 154 -11.84 31.71 3.74
CA PRO A 154 -10.66 32.44 4.17
C PRO A 154 -10.85 33.95 4.05
N VAL A 155 -10.29 34.69 5.00
CA VAL A 155 -10.33 36.17 4.98
C VAL A 155 -9.55 36.69 3.76
N GLY A 156 -10.08 37.72 3.08
CA GLY A 156 -9.46 38.30 1.89
C GLY A 156 -9.60 37.50 0.59
N CYS A 157 -10.48 36.49 0.57
CA CYS A 157 -10.65 35.57 -0.54
C CYS A 157 -11.65 36.12 -1.60
N ASN A 158 -11.15 36.45 -2.80
CA ASN A 158 -11.99 36.80 -3.95
C ASN A 158 -12.68 35.55 -4.53
N GLU A 159 -13.51 35.70 -5.56
CA GLU A 159 -14.27 34.58 -6.14
C GLU A 159 -13.36 33.48 -6.71
N ARG A 160 -12.22 33.86 -7.31
CA ARG A 160 -11.25 32.89 -7.85
C ARG A 160 -10.58 32.11 -6.74
N ASP A 161 -10.14 32.80 -5.70
CA ASP A 161 -9.56 32.19 -4.50
C ASP A 161 -10.57 31.26 -3.82
N TYR A 162 -11.87 31.59 -3.84
CA TYR A 162 -12.92 30.77 -3.25
C TYR A 162 -13.10 29.45 -3.99
N ILE A 163 -13.09 29.47 -5.32
CA ILE A 163 -13.15 28.26 -6.15
C ILE A 163 -11.93 27.37 -5.91
N ARG A 164 -10.72 27.95 -5.88
CA ARG A 164 -9.48 27.22 -5.60
C ARG A 164 -9.51 26.60 -4.20
N TRP A 165 -9.85 27.38 -3.18
CA TRP A 165 -9.99 26.90 -1.79
C TRP A 165 -11.01 25.76 -1.68
N LYS A 166 -12.18 25.87 -2.32
CA LYS A 166 -13.19 24.82 -2.32
C LYS A 166 -12.68 23.54 -2.97
N ASN A 167 -11.88 23.64 -4.04
CA ASN A 167 -11.23 22.47 -4.64
C ASN A 167 -10.23 21.83 -3.68
N CYS A 168 -9.41 22.64 -2.99
CA CYS A 168 -8.43 22.14 -2.01
C CYS A 168 -9.10 21.39 -0.86
N LEU A 169 -10.24 21.87 -0.36
CA LEU A 169 -11.00 21.22 0.72
C LEU A 169 -11.61 19.87 0.35
N GLN A 170 -11.79 19.58 -0.94
CA GLN A 170 -12.31 18.30 -1.39
C GLN A 170 -11.21 17.24 -1.56
N ARG A 171 -9.94 17.62 -1.36
CA ARG A 171 -8.80 16.72 -1.48
C ARG A 171 -8.51 16.05 -0.16
N ASP A 172 -8.00 14.83 -0.27
CA ASP A 172 -7.79 13.92 0.85
C ASP A 172 -6.76 14.43 1.88
N PHE A 173 -5.74 15.19 1.44
CA PHE A 173 -4.65 15.67 2.28
C PHE A 173 -4.33 17.13 2.00
N THR A 174 -3.93 17.86 3.05
CA THR A 174 -3.48 19.27 2.99
C THR A 174 -2.33 19.46 2.00
N VAL A 175 -1.33 18.57 2.02
CA VAL A 175 -0.17 18.59 1.11
C VAL A 175 -0.54 18.39 -0.36
N ASN A 176 -1.63 17.66 -0.64
CA ASN A 176 -2.14 17.46 -2.00
C ASN A 176 -3.09 18.61 -2.42
N GLY A 177 -3.47 19.49 -1.48
CA GLY A 177 -4.23 20.71 -1.72
C GLY A 177 -3.36 21.92 -2.07
N LEU A 178 -2.05 21.74 -2.23
CA LEU A 178 -1.19 22.79 -2.78
C LEU A 178 -1.45 22.95 -4.28
N MET A 179 -1.57 24.20 -4.72
CA MET A 179 -1.77 24.53 -6.13
C MET A 179 -0.61 25.38 -6.62
N PHE A 180 0.00 25.01 -7.74
CA PHE A 180 1.11 25.76 -8.32
C PHE A 180 0.69 26.37 -9.66
N ASP A 181 0.89 27.69 -9.79
CA ASP A 181 0.80 28.42 -11.04
C ASP A 181 2.22 28.67 -11.59
N PRO A 182 2.68 27.90 -12.59
CA PRO A 182 4.02 28.05 -13.14
C PRO A 182 4.18 29.29 -14.03
N LEU A 183 3.08 29.93 -14.45
CA LEU A 183 3.14 31.17 -15.23
C LEU A 183 3.39 32.37 -14.31
N GLU A 184 2.70 32.41 -13.18
CA GLU A 184 2.88 33.47 -12.16
C GLU A 184 4.02 33.15 -11.16
N ASN A 185 4.55 31.93 -11.20
CA ASN A 185 5.55 31.40 -10.24
C ASN A 185 5.05 31.40 -8.78
N VAL A 186 3.76 31.11 -8.57
CA VAL A 186 3.12 31.18 -7.25
C VAL A 186 2.59 29.82 -6.81
N VAL A 187 2.92 29.44 -5.58
CA VAL A 187 2.27 28.34 -4.86
C VAL A 187 1.19 28.90 -3.94
N TYR A 188 -0.03 28.41 -4.11
CA TYR A 188 -1.18 28.74 -3.27
C TYR A 188 -1.35 27.66 -2.20
N ASP A 189 -1.27 28.07 -0.93
CA ASP A 189 -1.54 27.23 0.22
C ASP A 189 -2.77 27.73 0.99
N TYR A 190 -3.89 27.10 0.70
CA TYR A 190 -5.20 27.45 1.24
C TYR A 190 -5.55 26.74 2.55
N ILE A 191 -4.88 25.63 2.85
CA ILE A 191 -5.28 24.70 3.92
C ILE A 191 -4.12 24.23 4.80
N GLY A 192 -2.93 24.83 4.67
CA GLY A 192 -1.76 24.57 5.53
C GLY A 192 -0.84 23.46 5.05
N GLY A 193 -0.85 23.13 3.76
CA GLY A 193 -0.05 22.03 3.21
C GLY A 193 1.47 22.22 3.36
N VAL A 194 1.98 23.46 3.28
CA VAL A 194 3.42 23.72 3.43
C VAL A 194 3.88 23.50 4.86
N GLU A 195 3.06 23.90 5.83
CA GLU A 195 3.32 23.70 7.25
C GLU A 195 3.36 22.20 7.58
N ASP A 196 2.41 21.43 7.02
CA ASP A 196 2.38 19.97 7.17
C ASP A 196 3.59 19.28 6.52
N ILE A 197 4.08 19.78 5.38
CA ILE A 197 5.34 19.30 4.77
C ILE A 197 6.52 19.55 5.72
N LYS A 198 6.62 20.76 6.30
CA LYS A 198 7.70 21.13 7.23
C LYS A 198 7.66 20.31 8.52
N ASN A 199 6.49 20.16 9.12
CA ASN A 199 6.32 19.40 10.36
C ASN A 199 6.50 17.88 10.14
N SER A 200 6.15 17.37 8.96
CA SER A 200 6.40 15.97 8.58
C SER A 200 7.89 15.68 8.34
N LYS A 201 8.76 16.68 8.11
CA LYS A 201 10.22 16.49 8.14
C LYS A 201 10.73 16.17 9.55
N ALA A 202 10.01 16.53 10.62
CA ALA A 202 10.36 16.22 12.01
C ALA A 202 9.66 14.98 12.58
N SER A 203 8.69 14.39 11.88
CA SER A 203 8.00 13.18 12.32
C SER A 203 7.45 12.39 11.15
N LYS A 204 8.10 11.24 10.85
CA LYS A 204 7.59 10.10 10.08
C LYS A 204 6.37 10.41 9.22
N MET A 205 6.60 10.76 7.95
CA MET A 205 5.59 10.84 6.89
C MET A 205 4.82 9.51 6.83
N VAL A 206 3.72 9.48 7.57
CA VAL A 206 2.87 8.32 7.80
C VAL A 206 1.67 8.52 6.87
N THR A 207 1.80 7.94 5.68
CA THR A 207 0.75 7.76 4.68
C THR A 207 -0.40 6.95 5.28
N VAL A 208 -1.40 7.59 5.89
CA VAL A 208 -2.56 6.85 6.43
C VAL A 208 -3.89 7.42 5.96
N PHE A 209 -4.36 6.73 4.93
CA PHE A 209 -5.74 6.27 4.75
C PHE A 209 -6.83 7.32 4.47
N THR A 210 -7.05 7.57 3.18
CA THR A 210 -8.41 7.57 2.65
C THR A 210 -8.86 6.14 2.36
N LEU A 211 -9.87 5.72 3.13
CA LEU A 211 -10.64 4.46 3.10
C LEU A 211 -11.34 4.16 1.76
N GLN A 212 -10.91 4.76 0.65
CA GLN A 212 -11.44 4.52 -0.69
C GLN A 212 -10.39 3.94 -1.65
N LEU A 213 -9.13 3.79 -1.19
CA LEU A 213 -8.04 3.18 -1.96
C LEU A 213 -7.60 1.80 -1.45
N ALA A 214 -8.29 1.19 -0.48
CA ALA A 214 -8.12 -0.23 -0.18
C ALA A 214 -8.59 -1.14 -1.34
N PHE A 215 -9.33 -0.59 -2.31
CA PHE A 215 -9.79 -1.31 -3.50
C PHE A 215 -8.88 -1.13 -4.73
N TYR A 216 -8.02 -0.10 -4.75
CA TYR A 216 -7.03 0.11 -5.83
C TYR A 216 -5.59 -0.19 -5.40
N VAL A 217 -5.31 -0.21 -4.10
CA VAL A 217 -4.09 -0.84 -3.55
C VAL A 217 -4.35 -2.32 -3.29
N GLN A 218 -4.94 -2.98 -4.29
CA GLN A 218 -4.43 -4.27 -4.70
C GLN A 218 -2.93 -4.06 -4.93
N LEU A 219 -2.10 -4.97 -4.47
CA LEU A 219 -0.65 -4.84 -4.61
C LEU A 219 -0.18 -5.09 -6.06
N GLY A 220 -0.62 -4.22 -6.96
CA GLY A 220 -0.39 -4.23 -8.39
C GLY A 220 -1.14 -3.08 -9.05
N LEU A 221 -0.40 -2.31 -9.84
CA LEU A 221 -0.87 -1.55 -11.01
C LEU A 221 -1.50 -0.16 -10.77
N GLN A 222 -0.73 0.90 -11.03
CA GLN A 222 -1.24 2.12 -11.67
C GLN A 222 -0.70 2.11 -13.11
N GLN A 223 -1.59 2.25 -14.10
CA GLN A 223 -1.28 2.05 -15.52
C GLN A 223 -0.48 3.23 -16.08
N VAL A 224 0.73 2.98 -16.57
CA VAL A 224 1.44 3.91 -17.46
C VAL A 224 2.01 3.09 -18.63
N LYS A 225 1.77 3.56 -19.86
CA LYS A 225 2.26 2.93 -21.09
C LYS A 225 3.75 3.21 -21.26
N GLY A 226 4.55 2.16 -21.51
CA GLY A 226 5.94 2.31 -21.93
C GLY A 226 6.08 2.61 -23.43
N PRO A 227 7.24 3.13 -23.88
CA PRO A 227 7.48 3.58 -25.25
C PRO A 227 7.42 2.47 -26.32
N ASP A 228 7.56 1.20 -25.95
CA ASP A 228 7.48 0.05 -26.86
C ASP A 228 6.12 -0.70 -26.77
N GLY A 229 5.12 -0.10 -26.12
CA GLY A 229 3.82 -0.76 -25.87
C GLY A 229 3.84 -1.83 -24.77
N ASN A 230 4.99 -2.12 -24.16
CA ASN A 230 5.09 -3.04 -23.02
C ASN A 230 4.76 -2.35 -21.68
N GLN A 231 3.94 -3.04 -20.87
CA GLN A 231 3.40 -2.58 -19.58
C GLN A 231 4.41 -2.79 -18.45
N LEU A 232 4.83 -1.71 -17.76
CA LEU A 232 5.64 -1.80 -16.54
C LEU A 232 5.15 -0.75 -15.51
N TYR A 233 5.07 -1.15 -14.24
CA TYR A 233 4.44 -0.41 -13.14
C TYR A 233 5.48 0.20 -12.19
N ALA A 234 5.29 1.41 -11.65
CA ALA A 234 6.30 2.07 -10.79
C ALA A 234 5.70 2.76 -9.53
N GLY A 235 5.41 1.99 -8.49
CA GLY A 235 5.04 2.46 -7.14
C GLY A 235 6.24 2.56 -6.21
N VAL A 236 6.27 3.52 -5.27
CA VAL A 236 7.27 3.50 -4.17
C VAL A 236 6.76 2.48 -3.17
N TRP A 237 7.26 1.26 -3.23
CA TRP A 237 6.87 0.17 -2.34
C TRP A 237 7.75 0.21 -1.09
N VAL A 238 7.15 0.49 0.07
CA VAL A 238 7.77 0.28 1.39
C VAL A 238 6.84 -0.62 2.19
N ALA A 239 6.93 -1.91 1.94
CA ALA A 239 6.02 -2.93 2.43
C ALA A 239 6.13 -3.11 3.96
N GLU A 240 7.34 -3.08 4.54
CA GLU A 240 7.52 -3.21 5.99
C GLU A 240 6.87 -2.06 6.74
N ALA A 241 7.12 -0.82 6.28
CA ALA A 241 6.52 0.37 6.87
C ALA A 241 5.00 0.36 6.72
N SER A 242 4.48 -0.09 5.56
CA SER A 242 3.05 -0.21 5.29
C SER A 242 2.37 -1.19 6.25
N LEU A 243 2.97 -2.35 6.52
CA LEU A 243 2.43 -3.30 7.50
C LEU A 243 2.39 -2.73 8.92
N ARG A 244 3.45 -2.05 9.37
CA ARG A 244 3.45 -1.37 10.67
C ARG A 244 2.35 -0.34 10.77
N LEU A 245 2.07 0.31 9.66
CA LEU A 245 1.12 1.40 9.58
C LEU A 245 -0.32 0.90 9.62
N LEU A 246 -0.62 -0.13 8.82
CA LEU A 246 -1.85 -0.89 8.92
C LEU A 246 -2.09 -1.38 10.35
N TRP A 247 -1.05 -1.91 11.00
CA TRP A 247 -1.13 -2.38 12.37
C TRP A 247 -1.43 -1.23 13.35
N ARG A 248 -0.70 -0.12 13.26
CA ARG A 248 -0.83 1.05 14.15
C ARG A 248 -2.24 1.63 14.18
N PHE A 249 -2.93 1.61 13.04
CA PHE A 249 -4.27 2.19 12.87
C PHE A 249 -5.41 1.16 12.89
N GLY A 250 -5.13 -0.11 13.20
CA GLY A 250 -6.16 -1.16 13.29
C GLY A 250 -6.72 -1.62 11.94
N LEU A 251 -6.08 -1.24 10.83
CA LEU A 251 -6.54 -1.56 9.48
C LEU A 251 -6.05 -2.92 9.01
N MET A 252 -4.97 -3.43 9.61
CA MET A 252 -4.46 -4.76 9.32
C MET A 252 -5.47 -5.85 9.67
N GLU A 253 -6.32 -5.64 10.68
CA GLU A 253 -7.37 -6.59 11.09
C GLU A 253 -8.46 -6.74 10.04
N ILE A 254 -8.68 -5.70 9.24
CA ILE A 254 -9.64 -5.69 8.16
C ILE A 254 -9.01 -6.29 6.91
N LEU A 255 -7.80 -5.83 6.55
CA LEU A 255 -7.15 -6.13 5.27
C LEU A 255 -6.33 -7.43 5.26
N LEU A 256 -5.65 -7.74 6.36
CA LEU A 256 -4.75 -8.89 6.52
C LEU A 256 -5.00 -9.59 7.87
N PRO A 257 -6.23 -10.07 8.11
CA PRO A 257 -6.66 -10.63 9.41
C PRO A 257 -5.76 -11.77 9.92
N ILE A 258 -5.26 -12.62 9.03
CA ILE A 258 -4.35 -13.72 9.40
C ILE A 258 -3.02 -13.20 9.96
N GLN A 259 -2.48 -12.12 9.36
CA GLN A 259 -1.21 -11.53 9.79
C GLN A 259 -1.40 -10.61 11.00
N ALA A 260 -2.55 -9.94 11.11
CA ALA A 260 -2.94 -9.25 12.35
C ALA A 260 -3.01 -10.26 13.52
N SER A 261 -3.58 -11.44 13.25
CA SER A 261 -3.67 -12.53 14.21
C SER A 261 -2.30 -13.01 14.70
N TYR A 262 -1.32 -13.06 13.80
CA TYR A 262 0.07 -13.32 14.15
C TYR A 262 0.71 -12.20 14.97
N PHE A 263 0.45 -10.92 14.67
CA PHE A 263 1.05 -9.81 15.44
C PHE A 263 0.62 -9.87 16.90
N VAL A 264 -0.66 -10.10 17.15
CA VAL A 264 -1.13 -10.15 18.54
C VAL A 264 -0.64 -11.41 19.26
N SER A 265 -0.51 -12.56 18.58
CA SER A 265 0.06 -13.76 19.22
C SER A 265 1.53 -13.58 19.62
N GLN A 266 2.27 -12.73 18.89
CA GLN A 266 3.63 -12.30 19.25
C GLN A 266 3.66 -11.16 20.30
N GLY A 267 2.51 -10.73 20.81
CA GLY A 267 2.39 -9.61 21.75
C GLY A 267 2.81 -8.27 21.16
N PHE A 268 2.69 -8.07 19.83
CA PHE A 268 3.06 -6.82 19.17
C PHE A 268 2.07 -5.70 19.52
N ARG A 269 2.56 -4.62 20.13
CA ARG A 269 1.73 -3.45 20.43
C ARG A 269 1.53 -2.59 19.17
N ARG A 270 0.49 -1.74 19.13
CA ARG A 270 0.18 -0.87 17.97
C ARG A 270 1.32 0.06 17.55
N ARG A 271 2.17 0.49 18.50
CA ARG A 271 3.33 1.38 18.25
C ARG A 271 4.67 0.67 18.50
N ASP A 272 4.68 -0.65 18.38
CA ASP A 272 5.87 -1.46 18.65
C ASP A 272 6.96 -1.21 17.60
N GLY A 273 8.18 -0.95 18.08
CA GLY A 273 9.38 -0.73 17.26
C GLY A 273 10.15 -2.01 16.96
N ARG A 274 9.81 -3.14 17.61
CA ARG A 274 10.47 -4.43 17.40
C ARG A 274 10.28 -4.94 15.97
N SER A 275 11.06 -5.94 15.58
CA SER A 275 10.86 -6.69 14.33
C SER A 275 10.36 -8.10 14.65
N ASN A 276 9.83 -8.77 13.64
CA ASN A 276 9.45 -10.19 13.65
C ASN A 276 9.78 -10.81 12.28
N MET A 277 9.51 -12.09 12.07
CA MET A 277 9.90 -12.76 10.82
C MET A 277 9.19 -12.12 9.61
N LEU A 278 7.87 -11.87 9.72
CA LEU A 278 7.09 -11.24 8.65
C LEU A 278 7.65 -9.87 8.24
N LEU A 279 7.85 -8.99 9.21
CA LEU A 279 8.39 -7.65 8.97
C LEU A 279 9.80 -7.72 8.39
N SER A 280 10.61 -8.71 8.78
CA SER A 280 11.96 -8.90 8.26
C SER A 280 11.95 -9.38 6.79
N MET A 281 11.03 -10.29 6.42
CA MET A 281 10.83 -10.69 5.02
C MET A 281 10.44 -9.49 4.15
N PHE A 282 9.49 -8.67 4.61
CA PHE A 282 9.06 -7.49 3.86
C PHE A 282 10.12 -6.38 3.83
N ARG A 283 10.96 -6.25 4.87
CA ARG A 283 12.13 -5.36 4.83
C ARG A 283 13.16 -5.81 3.78
N ASN A 284 13.37 -7.12 3.66
CA ASN A 284 14.25 -7.68 2.64
C ASN A 284 13.65 -7.53 1.24
N LEU A 285 12.31 -7.62 1.09
CA LEU A 285 11.63 -7.25 -0.15
C LEU A 285 11.90 -5.79 -0.52
N ASP A 286 11.74 -4.85 0.41
CA ASP A 286 11.93 -3.40 0.19
C ASP A 286 13.35 -3.03 -0.27
N ARG A 287 14.36 -3.86 0.01
CA ARG A 287 15.74 -3.68 -0.50
C ARG A 287 15.87 -4.04 -1.98
N LEU A 288 15.04 -4.96 -2.46
CA LEU A 288 15.12 -5.54 -3.80
C LEU A 288 14.17 -4.87 -4.80
N VAL A 289 13.06 -4.30 -4.33
CA VAL A 289 12.05 -3.66 -5.20
C VAL A 289 12.02 -2.15 -4.99
N ALA A 290 11.68 -1.43 -6.05
CA ALA A 290 11.59 0.04 -6.08
C ALA A 290 10.71 0.45 -7.28
N PRO A 291 10.35 1.74 -7.44
CA PRO A 291 9.56 2.18 -8.60
C PRO A 291 10.16 1.76 -9.95
N ASP A 292 11.47 1.85 -10.10
CA ASP A 292 12.25 1.44 -11.28
C ASP A 292 12.53 -0.08 -11.32
N ARG A 293 12.17 -0.80 -10.24
CA ARG A 293 12.44 -2.23 -10.01
C ARG A 293 11.16 -2.95 -9.59
N PRO A 294 10.16 -3.09 -10.49
CA PRO A 294 8.86 -3.66 -10.16
C PRO A 294 8.86 -5.17 -9.89
N CYS A 295 7.84 -5.62 -9.16
CA CYS A 295 7.51 -7.04 -8.99
C CYS A 295 6.00 -7.28 -9.13
N ALA A 296 5.64 -8.48 -9.61
CA ALA A 296 4.25 -8.93 -9.67
C ALA A 296 3.69 -9.28 -8.28
N GLU A 297 2.35 -9.32 -8.20
CA GLU A 297 1.64 -9.59 -6.95
C GLU A 297 1.91 -10.99 -6.37
N LEU A 298 2.29 -11.90 -7.25
CA LEU A 298 2.65 -13.28 -6.93
C LEU A 298 3.73 -13.36 -5.83
N LEU A 299 4.72 -12.46 -5.84
CA LEU A 299 5.87 -12.50 -4.94
C LEU A 299 5.45 -12.27 -3.47
N TRP A 300 4.75 -11.17 -3.20
CA TRP A 300 4.41 -10.80 -1.83
C TRP A 300 3.28 -11.69 -1.27
N ILE A 301 2.36 -12.18 -2.11
CA ILE A 301 1.37 -13.19 -1.69
C ILE A 301 2.09 -14.47 -1.29
N GLY A 302 3.10 -14.86 -2.09
CA GLY A 302 3.93 -16.00 -1.78
C GLY A 302 4.62 -15.87 -0.42
N ILE A 303 5.15 -14.69 -0.10
CA ILE A 303 5.72 -14.37 1.22
C ILE A 303 4.68 -14.57 2.34
N LEU A 304 3.46 -14.05 2.18
CA LEU A 304 2.41 -14.20 3.18
C LEU A 304 2.02 -15.67 3.41
N ALA A 305 1.84 -16.44 2.34
CA ALA A 305 1.49 -17.86 2.41
C ALA A 305 2.63 -18.69 3.04
N PHE A 306 3.87 -18.40 2.66
CA PHE A 306 5.05 -19.06 3.21
C PHE A 306 5.23 -18.77 4.69
N HIS A 307 5.20 -17.50 5.09
CA HIS A 307 5.25 -17.10 6.50
C HIS A 307 4.13 -17.78 7.29
N LYS A 308 2.91 -17.83 6.74
CA LYS A 308 1.79 -18.47 7.41
C LYS A 308 1.99 -19.98 7.61
N ALA A 309 2.61 -20.66 6.64
CA ALA A 309 2.95 -22.08 6.77
C ALA A 309 3.95 -22.33 7.91
N LEU A 310 4.94 -21.45 8.06
CA LEU A 310 5.91 -21.55 9.17
C LEU A 310 5.30 -21.19 10.53
N VAL A 311 4.36 -20.24 10.58
CA VAL A 311 3.61 -19.92 11.80
C VAL A 311 2.73 -21.10 12.24
N ASP A 312 2.08 -21.79 11.29
CA ASP A 312 1.28 -22.99 11.61
C ASP A 312 2.14 -24.17 12.04
N GLN A 313 3.30 -24.33 11.41
CA GLN A 313 4.21 -25.43 11.68
C GLN A 313 5.65 -24.95 11.56
N PRO A 314 6.28 -24.57 12.69
CA PRO A 314 7.67 -24.16 12.72
C PRO A 314 8.60 -25.22 12.12
N ARG A 315 9.60 -24.78 11.36
CA ARG A 315 10.51 -25.68 10.62
C ARG A 315 11.96 -25.41 10.97
N ASP A 316 12.79 -26.44 10.80
CA ASP A 316 14.23 -26.30 10.92
C ASP A 316 14.79 -25.36 9.82
N PRO A 317 15.76 -24.47 10.14
CA PRO A 317 16.38 -23.58 9.17
C PRO A 317 16.96 -24.29 7.94
N THR A 318 17.44 -25.53 8.09
CA THR A 318 17.97 -26.36 7.01
C THR A 318 16.87 -26.86 6.08
N VAL A 319 15.69 -27.20 6.63
CA VAL A 319 14.50 -27.56 5.84
C VAL A 319 14.06 -26.35 5.01
N VAL A 320 14.01 -25.17 5.63
CA VAL A 320 13.66 -23.92 4.95
C VAL A 320 14.66 -23.59 3.83
N ALA A 321 15.97 -23.69 4.12
CA ALA A 321 17.02 -23.46 3.13
C ALA A 321 16.94 -24.45 1.95
N SER A 322 16.80 -25.73 2.25
CA SER A 322 16.68 -26.79 1.24
C SER A 322 15.47 -26.57 0.35
N TYR A 323 14.33 -26.20 0.94
CA TYR A 323 13.13 -25.85 0.19
C TYR A 323 13.35 -24.66 -0.73
N CYS A 324 13.92 -23.57 -0.23
CA CYS A 324 14.21 -22.37 -1.03
C CYS A 324 15.15 -22.67 -2.21
N LEU A 325 16.21 -23.45 -1.99
CA LEU A 325 17.12 -23.86 -3.05
C LEU A 325 16.43 -24.73 -4.10
N ALA A 326 15.58 -25.66 -3.68
CA ALA A 326 14.88 -26.59 -4.55
C ALA A 326 13.76 -25.95 -5.39
N ILE A 327 13.18 -24.83 -4.93
CA ILE A 327 12.20 -24.08 -5.74
C ILE A 327 12.88 -23.02 -6.62
N PHE A 328 13.97 -22.41 -6.15
CA PHE A 328 14.70 -21.40 -6.90
C PHE A 328 15.41 -22.01 -8.10
N SER A 329 16.04 -23.15 -7.88
CA SER A 329 17.01 -23.69 -8.79
C SER A 329 16.48 -25.00 -9.31
N ASP A 330 16.53 -25.22 -10.61
CA ASP A 330 16.14 -26.49 -11.22
C ASP A 330 17.03 -27.69 -10.80
N ILE A 331 17.74 -27.56 -9.68
CA ILE A 331 18.55 -28.60 -9.04
C ILE A 331 17.67 -29.65 -8.37
N SER A 332 18.25 -30.83 -8.17
CA SER A 332 17.56 -31.91 -7.46
C SER A 332 17.37 -31.57 -5.98
N LEU A 333 16.32 -32.11 -5.35
CA LEU A 333 16.12 -31.99 -3.91
C LEU A 333 17.33 -32.49 -3.10
N SER A 334 17.97 -33.58 -3.55
CA SER A 334 19.19 -34.11 -2.92
C SER A 334 20.33 -33.09 -2.93
N GLU A 335 20.56 -32.43 -4.06
CA GLU A 335 21.60 -31.40 -4.18
C GLU A 335 21.29 -30.16 -3.35
N ALA A 336 20.03 -29.70 -3.37
CA ALA A 336 19.56 -28.60 -2.54
C ALA A 336 19.79 -28.86 -1.05
N MET A 337 19.59 -30.10 -0.60
CA MET A 337 19.81 -30.50 0.79
C MET A 337 21.30 -30.53 1.15
N GLU A 338 22.18 -31.01 0.27
CA GLU A 338 23.62 -31.00 0.52
C GLU A 338 24.20 -29.57 0.57
N ILE A 339 23.73 -28.68 -0.32
CA ILE A 339 24.08 -27.25 -0.27
C ILE A 339 23.56 -26.61 1.02
N ALA A 340 22.33 -26.93 1.43
CA ALA A 340 21.76 -26.38 2.67
C ALA A 340 22.52 -26.86 3.92
N LYS A 341 22.93 -28.13 3.99
CA LYS A 341 23.71 -28.68 5.11
C LYS A 341 25.11 -28.10 5.21
N SER A 342 25.73 -27.79 4.06
CA SER A 342 27.07 -27.18 4.01
C SER A 342 27.07 -25.68 4.36
N ASN A 343 25.90 -25.06 4.53
CA ASN A 343 25.79 -23.67 4.95
C ASN A 343 26.19 -23.48 6.41
N THR A 344 27.35 -22.86 6.64
CA THR A 344 27.89 -22.56 7.98
C THR A 344 27.40 -21.22 8.55
N LYS A 345 26.55 -20.48 7.83
CA LYS A 345 26.01 -19.20 8.31
C LYS A 345 25.11 -19.42 9.53
N GLN A 346 25.27 -18.55 10.53
CA GLN A 346 24.39 -18.54 11.69
C GLN A 346 22.98 -18.09 11.27
N HIS A 347 21.97 -18.89 11.60
CA HIS A 347 20.58 -18.52 11.40
C HIS A 347 20.10 -17.59 12.52
N ASN A 348 19.05 -16.82 12.25
CA ASN A 348 18.44 -15.96 13.26
C ASN A 348 17.58 -16.80 14.22
N SER A 349 18.09 -17.05 15.43
CA SER A 349 17.42 -17.85 16.47
C SER A 349 16.26 -17.12 17.18
N ASN A 350 16.01 -15.85 16.88
CA ASN A 350 14.94 -15.08 17.53
C ASN A 350 13.55 -15.31 16.91
N PHE A 351 13.44 -16.06 15.81
CA PHE A 351 12.18 -16.33 15.13
C PHE A 351 11.55 -17.62 15.64
N GLN A 352 10.35 -17.54 16.20
CA GLN A 352 9.59 -18.69 16.72
C GLN A 352 9.13 -19.64 15.62
N GLU A 353 9.08 -19.14 14.38
CA GLU A 353 8.77 -19.87 13.15
C GLU A 353 9.90 -20.83 12.75
N LEU A 354 11.10 -20.63 13.30
CA LEU A 354 12.25 -21.49 13.11
C LEU A 354 12.43 -22.36 14.36
N SER A 355 12.18 -23.67 14.23
CA SER A 355 12.36 -24.61 15.34
C SER A 355 13.75 -25.24 15.29
N VAL A 356 14.50 -25.15 16.39
CA VAL A 356 15.75 -25.89 16.57
C VAL A 356 15.43 -27.21 17.25
N HIS A 357 15.19 -28.27 16.48
CA HIS A 357 15.21 -29.62 17.03
C HIS A 357 16.64 -30.16 16.96
N GLU A 358 17.41 -29.83 17.98
CA GLU A 358 18.87 -30.01 18.10
C GLU A 358 19.38 -31.46 18.14
N LYS A 359 18.55 -32.50 17.88
CA LYS A 359 18.99 -33.90 18.02
C LYS A 359 18.58 -34.88 16.93
N ASP A 360 17.83 -34.46 15.91
CA ASP A 360 17.06 -35.42 15.10
C ASP A 360 17.27 -35.38 13.58
N ILE A 361 18.13 -34.47 13.08
CA ILE A 361 18.48 -34.37 11.64
C ILE A 361 19.75 -35.17 11.30
N ALA A 362 20.38 -35.82 12.30
CA ALA A 362 21.36 -36.87 12.06
C ALA A 362 20.73 -38.16 11.46
N GLY A 363 19.40 -38.23 11.36
CA GLY A 363 18.67 -39.40 10.87
C GLY A 363 18.17 -39.27 9.43
N SER A 364 18.94 -39.80 8.48
CA SER A 364 18.59 -40.12 7.07
C SER A 364 18.14 -38.95 6.17
N SER A 365 18.83 -38.79 5.03
CA SER A 365 18.44 -37.92 3.89
C SER A 365 16.94 -38.04 3.52
N SER A 366 16.35 -39.21 3.75
CA SER A 366 14.92 -39.46 3.54
C SER A 366 14.00 -38.61 4.43
N LYS A 367 14.32 -38.43 5.72
CA LYS A 367 13.52 -37.65 6.68
C LYS A 367 13.53 -36.16 6.33
N LEU A 368 14.70 -35.63 5.98
CA LEU A 368 14.85 -34.23 5.55
C LEU A 368 14.07 -33.97 4.24
N SER A 369 14.18 -34.87 3.25
CA SER A 369 13.39 -34.80 2.02
C SER A 369 11.87 -34.79 2.30
N GLN A 370 11.39 -35.64 3.20
CA GLN A 370 9.98 -35.68 3.59
C GLN A 370 9.53 -34.37 4.25
N GLN A 371 10.37 -33.77 5.09
CA GLN A 371 10.08 -32.48 5.72
C GLN A 371 10.04 -31.32 4.70
N VAL A 372 10.92 -31.31 3.70
CA VAL A 372 10.91 -30.32 2.61
C VAL A 372 9.63 -30.44 1.77
N MET A 373 9.25 -31.66 1.40
CA MET A 373 8.00 -31.91 0.67
C MET A 373 6.77 -31.49 1.51
N SER A 374 6.77 -31.83 2.80
CA SER A 374 5.71 -31.43 3.73
C SER A 374 5.60 -29.91 3.88
N LEU A 375 6.73 -29.18 3.86
CA LEU A 375 6.72 -27.72 3.84
C LEU A 375 6.08 -27.18 2.56
N ALA A 376 6.41 -27.74 1.39
CA ALA A 376 5.80 -27.34 0.12
C ALA A 376 4.26 -27.47 0.15
N ASP A 377 3.75 -28.57 0.70
CA ASP A 377 2.30 -28.79 0.85
C ASP A 377 1.68 -27.85 1.90
N SER A 378 2.41 -27.56 2.98
CA SER A 378 1.99 -26.59 4.00
C SER A 378 1.82 -25.19 3.41
N VAL A 379 2.72 -24.74 2.53
CA VAL A 379 2.63 -23.44 1.86
C VAL A 379 1.41 -23.38 0.92
N LYS A 380 1.17 -24.43 0.13
CA LYS A 380 -0.02 -24.52 -0.75
C LYS A 380 -1.33 -24.53 0.06
N SER A 381 -1.33 -25.24 1.18
CA SER A 381 -2.46 -25.28 2.12
C SER A 381 -2.69 -23.92 2.77
N ALA A 382 -1.64 -23.22 3.20
CA ALA A 382 -1.72 -21.87 3.74
C ALA A 382 -2.30 -20.88 2.73
N ALA A 383 -1.87 -20.92 1.46
CA ALA A 383 -2.44 -20.10 0.40
C ALA A 383 -3.95 -20.37 0.22
N LYS A 384 -4.38 -21.64 0.27
CA LYS A 384 -5.80 -22.01 0.19
C LYS A 384 -6.60 -21.49 1.39
N LYS A 385 -6.07 -21.66 2.61
CA LYS A 385 -6.66 -21.17 3.87
C LYS A 385 -6.86 -19.64 3.87
N MET A 386 -5.96 -18.89 3.25
CA MET A 386 -6.11 -17.43 3.08
C MET A 386 -7.30 -17.03 2.19
N ASN A 387 -7.93 -18.00 1.50
CA ASN A 387 -9.11 -17.81 0.67
C ASN A 387 -10.38 -18.48 1.24
N ASP A 388 -10.29 -19.05 2.44
CA ASP A 388 -11.34 -19.82 3.10
C ASP A 388 -12.02 -18.98 4.19
N ARG A 389 -13.35 -18.84 4.10
CA ARG A 389 -14.14 -17.99 5.01
C ARG A 389 -14.14 -18.50 6.45
N ASP A 390 -14.28 -19.80 6.64
CA ASP A 390 -14.36 -20.40 7.97
C ASP A 390 -13.00 -20.32 8.66
N TYR A 391 -11.93 -20.51 7.88
CA TYR A 391 -10.58 -20.33 8.37
C TYR A 391 -10.31 -18.87 8.80
N LEU A 392 -10.79 -17.91 8.03
CA LEU A 392 -10.70 -16.48 8.35
C LEU A 392 -11.42 -16.16 9.66
N ALA A 393 -12.66 -16.65 9.81
CA ALA A 393 -13.46 -16.48 11.01
C ALA A 393 -12.76 -17.08 12.25
N ASN A 394 -12.20 -18.27 12.12
CA ASN A 394 -11.43 -18.92 13.20
C ASN A 394 -10.16 -18.14 13.57
N ALA A 395 -9.41 -17.61 12.59
CA ALA A 395 -8.22 -16.79 12.88
C ALA A 395 -8.59 -15.50 13.64
N MET A 396 -9.76 -14.93 13.34
CA MET A 396 -10.30 -13.72 13.95
C MET A 396 -10.96 -13.98 15.31
N SER A 397 -11.43 -15.19 15.59
CA SER A 397 -11.97 -15.56 16.91
C SER A 397 -10.96 -15.36 18.06
N LYS A 398 -9.66 -15.41 17.74
CA LYS A 398 -8.57 -15.09 18.67
C LYS A 398 -8.51 -13.60 19.05
N TYR A 399 -9.26 -12.75 18.33
CA TYR A 399 -9.33 -11.29 18.48
C TYR A 399 -10.78 -10.79 18.42
N PRO A 400 -11.58 -11.05 19.48
CA PRO A 400 -13.02 -10.76 19.47
C PRO A 400 -13.37 -9.27 19.31
N GLN A 401 -12.44 -8.37 19.62
CA GLN A 401 -12.59 -6.92 19.41
C GLN A 401 -12.39 -6.46 17.95
N ALA A 402 -11.93 -7.34 17.05
CA ALA A 402 -11.69 -6.98 15.66
C ALA A 402 -13.00 -7.02 14.84
N PRO A 403 -13.22 -6.06 13.93
CA PRO A 403 -14.41 -6.06 13.08
C PRO A 403 -14.45 -7.32 12.18
N SER A 404 -15.65 -7.87 11.96
CA SER A 404 -15.85 -8.98 11.03
C SER A 404 -15.44 -8.56 9.61
N SER A 405 -14.46 -9.23 9.03
CA SER A 405 -14.02 -9.01 7.66
C SER A 405 -14.49 -10.17 6.79
N ASP A 406 -15.40 -9.91 5.85
CA ASP A 406 -15.84 -10.87 4.82
C ASP A 406 -14.90 -10.89 3.59
N MET A 407 -13.72 -10.28 3.70
CA MET A 407 -12.84 -10.08 2.56
C MET A 407 -12.14 -11.38 2.14
N VAL A 408 -12.43 -11.79 0.90
CA VAL A 408 -11.72 -12.85 0.19
C VAL A 408 -10.48 -12.23 -0.44
N PHE A 409 -9.30 -12.58 0.07
CA PHE A 409 -8.04 -11.90 -0.22
C PHE A 409 -7.55 -12.09 -1.68
N MET A 410 -7.96 -13.17 -2.36
CA MET A 410 -7.40 -13.56 -3.67
C MET A 410 -8.46 -14.09 -4.63
N SER A 411 -8.34 -13.72 -5.91
CA SER A 411 -9.10 -14.39 -6.97
C SER A 411 -8.65 -15.85 -7.12
N ARG A 412 -9.55 -16.75 -7.55
CA ARG A 412 -9.20 -18.16 -7.79
C ARG A 412 -8.01 -18.34 -8.77
N PRO A 413 -7.93 -17.60 -9.91
CA PRO A 413 -6.79 -17.70 -10.81
C PRO A 413 -5.46 -17.30 -10.16
N LEU A 414 -5.49 -16.27 -9.29
CA LEU A 414 -4.30 -15.83 -8.58
C LEU A 414 -3.85 -16.87 -7.54
N LEU A 415 -4.80 -17.48 -6.82
CA LEU A 415 -4.52 -18.58 -5.90
C LEU A 415 -3.84 -19.76 -6.62
N GLU A 416 -4.35 -20.17 -7.77
CA GLU A 416 -3.74 -21.24 -8.58
C GLU A 416 -2.32 -20.88 -9.02
N ARG A 417 -2.08 -19.63 -9.43
CA ARG A 417 -0.72 -19.15 -9.76
C ARG A 417 0.21 -19.21 -8.56
N VAL A 418 -0.23 -18.80 -7.37
CA VAL A 418 0.55 -18.89 -6.13
C VAL A 418 0.88 -20.34 -5.79
N GLN A 419 -0.09 -21.24 -5.89
CA GLN A 419 0.16 -22.67 -5.66
C GLN A 419 1.15 -23.27 -6.67
N ARG A 420 1.10 -22.83 -7.93
CA ARG A 420 2.08 -23.21 -8.97
C ARG A 420 3.46 -22.60 -8.75
N MET A 421 3.56 -21.39 -8.17
CA MET A 421 4.83 -20.81 -7.75
C MET A 421 5.53 -21.73 -6.76
N PHE A 422 4.80 -22.40 -5.87
CA PHE A 422 5.32 -23.39 -4.92
C PHE A 422 5.18 -24.85 -5.42
N GLY A 423 5.04 -25.04 -6.73
CA GLY A 423 4.87 -26.34 -7.40
C GLY A 423 6.06 -27.29 -7.25
N SER A 424 5.82 -28.56 -7.62
CA SER A 424 6.60 -29.77 -7.26
C SER A 424 8.12 -29.60 -7.25
N VAL A 425 8.68 -29.59 -6.05
CA VAL A 425 10.10 -29.83 -5.78
C VAL A 425 10.52 -31.10 -6.53
N ARG A 426 11.47 -30.99 -7.47
CA ARG A 426 11.90 -32.11 -8.31
C ARG A 426 12.65 -33.15 -7.47
N ARG A 427 12.12 -34.37 -7.42
CA ARG A 427 12.75 -35.51 -6.70
C ARG A 427 13.96 -36.11 -7.43
N LYS A 428 14.09 -35.89 -8.75
CA LYS A 428 15.21 -36.35 -9.59
C LYS A 428 15.62 -35.23 -10.53
N GLY A 429 16.93 -35.04 -10.71
CA GLY A 429 17.51 -34.12 -11.68
C GLY A 429 17.86 -34.86 -12.97
N ASP A 430 17.47 -34.29 -14.12
CA ASP A 430 18.10 -34.61 -15.40
C ASP A 430 19.34 -33.71 -15.54
N GLY A 431 20.51 -34.31 -15.31
CA GLY A 431 21.83 -33.73 -15.58
C GLY A 431 22.42 -32.82 -14.49
N GLU A 432 23.76 -32.81 -14.42
CA GLU A 432 24.56 -31.86 -13.64
C GLU A 432 24.28 -30.44 -14.15
N ARG A 433 23.66 -29.60 -13.32
CA ARG A 433 23.53 -28.16 -13.56
C ARG A 433 24.25 -27.43 -12.44
N GLY A 434 25.11 -26.49 -12.80
CA GLY A 434 26.01 -25.82 -11.85
C GLY A 434 25.30 -25.10 -10.70
N VAL A 435 26.04 -24.92 -9.60
CA VAL A 435 25.53 -24.33 -8.35
C VAL A 435 24.83 -22.98 -8.61
N PRO A 436 23.58 -22.81 -8.17
CA PRO A 436 22.79 -21.61 -8.43
C PRO A 436 23.33 -20.42 -7.62
N SER A 437 23.72 -19.34 -8.29
CA SER A 437 24.08 -18.08 -7.61
C SER A 437 22.85 -17.23 -7.32
N LEU A 438 22.55 -17.01 -6.04
CA LEU A 438 21.55 -16.03 -5.58
C LEU A 438 21.95 -14.57 -5.88
N ASP A 439 23.24 -14.33 -6.15
CA ASP A 439 23.80 -12.99 -6.41
C ASP A 439 23.70 -12.55 -7.88
N ARG A 440 23.21 -13.43 -8.76
CA ARG A 440 22.95 -13.07 -10.16
C ARG A 440 21.95 -11.90 -10.24
N ARG A 441 22.24 -10.93 -11.13
CA ARG A 441 21.38 -9.75 -11.36
C ARG A 441 19.91 -10.12 -11.58
N ILE A 442 19.00 -9.44 -10.89
CA ILE A 442 17.54 -9.63 -10.96
C ILE A 442 17.03 -9.14 -12.32
N ASN A 443 16.17 -9.94 -12.97
CA ASN A 443 15.48 -9.55 -14.20
C ASN A 443 14.12 -8.92 -13.84
N TYR A 444 14.12 -7.61 -13.60
CA TYR A 444 12.91 -6.90 -13.19
C TYR A 444 11.80 -6.89 -14.23
N LYS A 445 12.11 -7.06 -15.54
CA LYS A 445 11.07 -7.21 -16.57
C LYS A 445 10.30 -8.52 -16.36
N SER A 446 11.00 -9.63 -16.19
CA SER A 446 10.38 -10.94 -15.91
C SER A 446 9.68 -10.96 -14.53
N LEU A 447 10.28 -10.33 -13.52
CA LEU A 447 9.70 -10.25 -12.18
C LEU A 447 8.37 -9.47 -12.17
N ALA A 448 8.29 -8.38 -12.93
CA ALA A 448 7.07 -7.58 -13.07
C ALA A 448 5.93 -8.32 -13.78
N LEU A 449 6.27 -9.23 -14.70
CA LEU A 449 5.30 -10.09 -15.40
C LEU A 449 4.87 -11.30 -14.55
N GLY A 450 5.52 -11.53 -13.40
CA GLY A 450 5.24 -12.66 -12.52
C GLY A 450 5.70 -13.98 -13.12
N ASP A 451 6.83 -13.96 -13.83
CA ASP A 451 7.53 -15.17 -14.29
C ASP A 451 7.90 -16.04 -13.08
N PHE A 452 7.62 -17.35 -13.16
CA PHE A 452 7.81 -18.24 -12.01
C PHE A 452 9.28 -18.41 -11.63
N HIS A 453 10.18 -18.53 -12.59
CA HIS A 453 11.59 -18.75 -12.31
C HIS A 453 12.18 -17.52 -11.59
N GLU A 454 11.93 -16.34 -12.14
CA GLU A 454 12.38 -15.08 -11.56
C GLU A 454 11.75 -14.80 -10.20
N THR A 455 10.44 -15.05 -10.06
CA THR A 455 9.73 -14.84 -8.80
C THR A 455 10.23 -15.78 -7.71
N ARG A 456 10.45 -17.07 -8.01
CA ARG A 456 11.02 -18.04 -7.06
C ARG A 456 12.44 -17.67 -6.64
N ARG A 457 13.25 -17.15 -7.56
CA ARG A 457 14.59 -16.63 -7.26
C ARG A 457 14.56 -15.50 -6.24
N VAL A 458 13.78 -14.45 -6.53
CA VAL A 458 13.69 -13.29 -5.64
C VAL A 458 13.07 -13.69 -4.30
N PHE A 459 12.05 -14.54 -4.32
CA PHE A 459 11.47 -15.12 -3.11
C PHE A 459 12.51 -15.87 -2.27
N ALA A 460 13.27 -16.78 -2.88
CA ALA A 460 14.30 -17.55 -2.16
C ALA A 460 15.35 -16.63 -1.55
N ARG A 461 15.79 -15.59 -2.27
CA ARG A 461 16.70 -14.57 -1.74
C ARG A 461 16.14 -13.86 -0.51
N ILE A 462 14.88 -13.43 -0.56
CA ILE A 462 14.22 -12.78 0.59
C ILE A 462 14.18 -13.71 1.80
N VAL A 463 13.81 -14.98 1.60
CA VAL A 463 13.75 -15.95 2.70
C VAL A 463 15.15 -16.25 3.24
N PHE A 464 16.14 -16.49 2.37
CA PHE A 464 17.53 -16.72 2.77
C PHE A 464 18.11 -15.55 3.57
N ASP A 465 17.96 -14.32 3.09
CA ASP A 465 18.44 -13.12 3.79
C ASP A 465 17.66 -12.85 5.09
N THR A 466 16.49 -13.47 5.26
CA THR A 466 15.72 -13.41 6.51
C THR A 466 16.19 -14.45 7.51
N VAL A 467 16.38 -15.70 7.07
CA VAL A 467 16.80 -16.82 7.92
C VAL A 467 18.28 -16.74 8.28
N TYR A 468 19.14 -16.41 7.31
CA TYR A 468 20.59 -16.27 7.42
C TYR A 468 21.00 -14.85 7.05
N PRO A 469 20.75 -13.87 7.93
CA PRO A 469 21.05 -12.48 7.63
C PRO A 469 22.54 -12.29 7.29
N PRO A 470 22.88 -11.48 6.28
CA PRO A 470 24.27 -11.18 5.98
C PRO A 470 24.93 -10.52 7.21
N LYS A 471 26.21 -10.83 7.45
CA LYS A 471 27.01 -10.10 8.44
C LYS A 471 27.04 -8.65 7.99
N ILE A 472 26.53 -7.76 8.85
CA ILE A 472 26.45 -6.31 8.60
C ILE A 472 27.84 -5.71 8.61
#